data_AF-A0A356K7A8-F1
#
_entry.id   AF-A0A356K7A8-F1
#
_cell.length_a   1.000
_cell.length_b   1.000
_cell.length_c   1.000
_cell.angle_alpha   90.00
_cell.angle_beta   90.00
_cell.angle_gamma   90.00
#
_symmetry.space_group_name_H-M   'P 1'
#
loop_
_entity.id
_entity.type
_entity.pdbx_description
1 polymer ?
#
loop_
_entity_poly.entity_id
_entity_poly.type
_entity_poly.pdbx_seq_one_letter_code
_entity_poly.pdbx_strand_id
1 'polypeptide(L)' 'MLSCDHRLVDRQEVVRFLVAMAGVIEDPARIPLEL' A
#
# COMPACT_ATOMS: atom_id res chain seq x y z
N MET A 1 -13.79 3.97 -9.92
CA MET A 1 -13.42 2.53 -9.87
C MET A 1 -12.00 2.44 -10.41
N LEU A 2 -11.04 2.23 -9.51
CA LEU A 2 -9.62 2.16 -9.86
C LEU A 2 -9.41 0.81 -10.55
N SER A 3 -9.53 0.76 -11.88
CA SER A 3 -9.16 -0.42 -12.67
C SER A 3 -7.64 -0.51 -12.67
N CYS A 4 -7.05 -0.99 -11.57
CA CYS A 4 -5.68 -1.47 -11.57
C CYS A 4 -5.65 -2.69 -12.49
N ASP A 5 -5.05 -2.53 -13.65
CA ASP A 5 -4.80 -3.60 -14.61
C ASP A 5 -4.15 -4.78 -13.86
N HIS A 6 -4.91 -5.85 -13.64
CA HIS A 6 -4.46 -7.03 -12.88
C HIS A 6 -3.32 -7.78 -13.60
N ARG A 7 -2.96 -7.34 -14.81
CA ARG A 7 -1.85 -7.84 -15.62
C ARG A 7 -0.53 -7.10 -15.40
N LEU A 8 -0.54 -5.91 -14.78
CA LEU A 8 0.64 -5.07 -14.55
C LEU A 8 1.11 -5.07 -13.10
N VAL A 9 0.23 -5.32 -12.14
CA VAL A 9 0.61 -5.36 -10.71
C VAL A 9 0.86 -6.80 -10.32
N ASP A 10 2.14 -7.13 -10.07
CA ASP A 10 2.52 -8.44 -9.54
C ASP A 10 1.79 -8.72 -8.22
N ARG A 11 1.36 -9.97 -8.00
CA ARG A 11 0.64 -10.33 -6.77
C ARG A 11 1.45 -10.01 -5.52
N GLN A 12 2.78 -10.07 -5.59
CA GLN A 12 3.67 -9.68 -4.51
C GLN A 12 3.62 -8.17 -4.25
N GLU A 13 3.44 -7.35 -5.30
CA GLU A 13 3.34 -5.90 -5.18
C GLU A 13 2.03 -5.50 -4.50
N VAL A 14 0.92 -6.18 -4.80
CA VAL A 14 -0.36 -6.00 -4.09
C VAL A 14 -0.22 -6.35 -2.61
N VAL A 15 0.42 -7.48 -2.30
CA VAL A 15 0.60 -7.92 -0.90
C VAL A 15 1.51 -6.96 -0.15
N ARG A 16 2.63 -6.53 -0.74
CA ARG A 16 3.53 -5.55 -0.13
C ARG A 16 2.83 -4.22 0.12
N PHE A 17 2.04 -3.75 -0.83
CA PHE A 17 1.27 -2.52 -0.67
C PHE A 17 0.25 -2.65 0.47
N LEU A 18 -0.48 -3.76 0.54
CA LEU A 18 -1.48 -3.98 1.59
C LEU A 18 -0.84 -4.07 2.98
N VAL A 19 0.31 -4.75 3.12
CA VAL A 19 1.06 -4.85 4.39
C VAL A 19 1.61 -3.48 4.80
N ALA A 20 2.14 -2.69 3.85
CA ALA A 20 2.61 -1.34 4.14
C ALA A 20 1.46 -0.44 4.62
N MET A 21 0.30 -0.51 3.97
CA MET A 21 -0.90 0.21 4.39
C MET A 21 -1.42 -0.26 5.76
N ALA A 22 -1.37 -1.55 6.05
CA ALA A 22 -1.75 -2.09 7.35
C ALA A 22 -0.86 -1.52 8.47
N GLY A 23 0.47 -1.52 8.28
CA GLY A 23 1.40 -0.93 9.26
C GLY A 23 1.22 0.57 9.47
N VAL A 24 0.76 1.29 8.44
CA VAL A 24 0.39 2.71 8.52
C VAL A 24 -0.92 2.93 9.27
N ILE A 25 -1.90 2.03 9.12
CA ILE A 25 -3.16 2.11 9.87
C ILE A 25 -2.94 1.76 11.35
N GLU A 26 -2.07 0.78 11.63
CA GLU A 26 -1.71 0.38 12.99
C GLU A 26 -0.84 1.41 13.71
N ASP A 27 0.07 2.07 12.99
CA ASP A 27 0.91 3.15 13.51
C ASP A 27 1.01 4.31 12.49
N PRO A 28 0.05 5.23 12.49
CA PRO A 28 0.02 6.35 11.53
C PRO A 28 1.19 7.32 11.70
N ALA A 29 1.91 7.27 12.84
CA ALA A 29 3.11 8.06 13.08
C ALA A 29 4.33 7.57 12.27
N ARG A 30 4.27 6.37 11.68
CA ARG A 30 5.29 5.87 10.74
C ARG A 30 5.25 6.51 9.36
N ILE A 31 4.17 7.20 9.00
CA ILE A 31 4.19 8.04 7.80
C ILE A 31 5.01 9.29 8.15
N PRO A 32 6.16 9.55 7.49
CA PRO A 32 6.83 10.81 7.65
C PRO A 32 5.89 11.90 7.13
N LEU A 33 5.35 12.72 8.04
CA LEU A 33 4.62 13.94 7.72
C LEU A 33 5.63 14.99 7.24
N GLU A 34 6.29 14.74 6.11
CA GLU A 34 6.95 15.78 5.33
C GLU A 34 5.87 16.39 4.41
N LEU A 35 5.08 17.29 5.02
CA LEU A 35 4.18 18.21 4.31
C LEU A 35 4.98 19.36 3.70
#